data_AF-A0A673USY3-F1
#
_entry.id   AF-A0A673USY3-F1
#
_cell.length_a   1.000
_cell.length_b   1.000
_cell.length_c   1.000
_cell.angle_alpha   90.00
_cell.angle_beta   90.00
_cell.angle_gamma   90.00
#
_symmetry.space_group_name_H-M   'P 1'
#
loop_
_entity.id
_entity.type
_entity.pdbx_description
1 polymer ?
#
loop_
_entity_poly.entity_id
_entity_poly.type
_entity_poly.pdbx_seq_one_letter_code
_entity_poly.pdbx_strand_id
1 'polypeptide(L)'
;MEEPPAWESDGLLPLEKQLHEAARRNNIGKMKELIERKVNIRARNHKLNTAGHELEERQFPQSCSDVLRPKTLVGRVALHWAAGAGHEQAVRLLLEHEVAVDDEDAFGMNSLLLSAWFGHLRILQILVNSGAKIHCKNKDGLTLLHCAAQKGHVPVLAFIMEDLEDVPLDQADKLGRTAFHRAAEHGQLDALDFLVGSGCEHSVKDKEGNTALHLAASRGHLTVLQRLVDIRLDLEEQNAEGLTALHAAVEGIHPDCVQLLLEAGSNVNALTQKKQSCLHYAALGGSEAVARALIHAGGHTNIADHQGASPMHLAVRHNFPALVQLLIDAGSNLDATDNRQQTPLHLAAEHARPDIAEMLLVAGVDLNLGDKQGKTALAVAARSNHINLVDMIIKADRLYKWEKDHVLCRDPRDPSGKNLTFKQDHRQEMQQFYSVLWQLASRHLRPQEWKKLAYCWEFTEAHVRAIEQQWTGIKSYQEHGHRMLLIWLHGVATAGENPSKALFEGLVAIGRRDLAESIRKKANAAPAAPRRCMAM
;
A
#
# COMPACT_ATOMS: atom_id res chain seq x y z
N MET A 1 -59.25 -4.31 -7.86
CA MET A 1 -58.91 -3.41 -6.74
C MET A 1 -58.44 -4.30 -5.62
N GLU A 2 -57.14 -4.50 -5.52
CA GLU A 2 -56.53 -5.12 -4.33
C GLU A 2 -55.55 -4.10 -3.78
N GLU A 3 -55.89 -3.55 -2.62
CA GLU A 3 -54.96 -2.76 -1.82
C GLU A 3 -53.85 -3.68 -1.30
N PRO A 4 -52.57 -3.28 -1.35
CA PRO A 4 -51.50 -4.08 -0.77
C PRO A 4 -51.53 -3.99 0.78
N PRO A 5 -50.92 -4.96 1.48
CA PRO A 5 -51.13 -5.17 2.91
C PRO A 5 -50.42 -4.16 3.82
N ALA A 6 -51.05 -3.88 4.97
CA ALA A 6 -50.71 -2.84 5.94
C ALA A 6 -49.49 -3.14 6.85
N TRP A 7 -48.34 -3.53 6.30
CA TRP A 7 -47.08 -3.64 7.07
C TRP A 7 -45.86 -2.97 6.41
N GLU A 8 -46.06 -2.15 5.37
CA GLU A 8 -45.03 -1.26 4.79
C GLU A 8 -45.19 0.20 5.28
N SER A 9 -45.25 0.42 6.58
CA SER A 9 -45.20 1.79 7.14
C SER A 9 -43.76 2.19 7.48
N ASP A 10 -43.03 2.75 6.50
CA ASP A 10 -42.14 3.88 6.84
C ASP A 10 -43.01 4.83 7.67
N GLY A 11 -42.59 5.29 8.86
CA GLY A 11 -43.43 5.96 9.86
C GLY A 11 -44.14 7.27 9.47
N LEU A 12 -44.26 7.55 8.17
CA LEU A 12 -45.10 8.55 7.54
C LEU A 12 -46.39 7.92 7.01
N LEU A 13 -47.52 8.58 7.23
CA LEU A 13 -48.77 8.22 6.56
C LEU A 13 -48.60 8.31 5.03
N PRO A 14 -49.36 7.54 4.22
CA PRO A 14 -49.22 7.55 2.77
C PRO A 14 -49.29 8.95 2.14
N LEU A 15 -50.13 9.84 2.69
CA LEU A 15 -50.25 11.23 2.24
C LEU A 15 -49.03 12.10 2.63
N GLU A 16 -48.38 11.81 3.76
CA GLU A 16 -47.16 12.51 4.18
C GLU A 16 -45.95 12.07 3.33
N LYS A 17 -45.88 10.78 2.95
CA LYS A 17 -44.90 10.31 1.95
C LYS A 17 -45.10 11.01 0.62
N GLN A 18 -46.34 11.17 0.17
CA GLN A 18 -46.66 11.92 -1.05
C GLN A 18 -46.25 13.38 -0.93
N LEU A 19 -46.41 14.00 0.24
CA LEU A 19 -45.98 15.38 0.48
C LEU A 19 -44.46 15.52 0.38
N HIS A 20 -43.71 14.63 1.03
CA HIS A 20 -42.24 14.64 0.96
C HIS A 20 -41.74 14.45 -0.47
N GLU A 21 -42.37 13.54 -1.21
CA GLU A 21 -42.04 13.28 -2.61
C GLU A 21 -42.44 14.44 -3.53
N ALA A 22 -43.58 15.10 -3.26
CA ALA A 22 -44.00 16.29 -3.98
C ALA A 22 -43.04 17.46 -3.73
N ALA A 23 -42.62 17.66 -2.48
CA ALA A 23 -41.61 18.66 -2.10
C ALA A 23 -40.25 18.39 -2.77
N ARG A 24 -39.82 17.12 -2.82
CA ARG A 24 -38.58 16.68 -3.48
C ARG A 24 -38.60 16.83 -5.01
N ARG A 25 -39.77 16.78 -5.64
CA ARG A 25 -39.95 16.90 -7.10
C ARG A 25 -40.46 18.26 -7.57
N ASN A 26 -40.57 19.23 -6.66
CA ASN A 26 -41.17 20.55 -6.93
C ASN A 26 -42.62 20.51 -7.47
N ASN A 27 -43.43 19.52 -7.07
CA ASN A 27 -44.82 19.42 -7.52
C ASN A 27 -45.73 20.31 -6.66
N ILE A 28 -45.73 21.60 -6.95
CA ILE A 28 -46.46 22.63 -6.20
C ILE A 28 -47.97 22.37 -6.18
N GLY A 29 -48.56 21.94 -7.31
CA GLY A 29 -49.98 21.62 -7.37
C GLY A 29 -50.36 20.50 -6.39
N LYS A 30 -49.55 19.43 -6.36
CA LYS A 30 -49.77 18.33 -5.42
C LYS A 30 -49.51 18.73 -3.98
N MET A 31 -48.51 19.58 -3.71
CA MET A 31 -48.26 20.10 -2.37
C MET A 31 -49.44 20.91 -1.84
N LYS A 32 -50.00 21.83 -2.66
CA LYS A 32 -51.20 22.61 -2.29
C LYS A 32 -52.38 21.71 -1.96
N GLU A 33 -52.68 20.74 -2.83
CA GLU A 33 -53.75 19.76 -2.60
C GLU A 33 -53.56 19.00 -1.27
N LEU A 34 -52.34 18.54 -0.97
CA LEU A 34 -52.06 17.80 0.26
C LEU A 34 -52.14 18.69 1.51
N ILE A 35 -51.73 19.96 1.41
CA ILE A 35 -51.82 20.91 2.52
C ILE A 35 -53.27 21.32 2.80
N GLU A 36 -54.09 21.54 1.76
CA GLU A 36 -55.54 21.75 1.89
C GLU A 36 -56.23 20.57 2.56
N ARG A 37 -55.75 19.35 2.32
CA ARG A 37 -56.19 18.12 2.99
C ARG A 37 -55.67 17.98 4.43
N LYS A 38 -55.04 19.02 4.99
CA LYS A 38 -54.48 19.08 6.35
C LYS A 38 -53.45 17.97 6.63
N VAL A 39 -52.67 17.59 5.62
CA VAL A 39 -51.53 16.68 5.81
C VAL A 39 -50.48 17.35 6.70
N ASN A 40 -49.92 16.59 7.65
CA ASN A 40 -48.91 17.10 8.56
C ASN A 40 -47.60 17.42 7.83
N ILE A 41 -47.34 18.71 7.61
CA ILE A 41 -46.13 19.23 6.97
C ILE A 41 -44.86 19.07 7.82
N ARG A 42 -45.01 18.83 9.13
CA ARG A 42 -43.93 18.61 10.09
C ARG A 42 -43.63 17.13 10.32
N ALA A 43 -44.25 16.24 9.55
CA ALA A 43 -44.04 14.81 9.68
C ALA A 43 -42.59 14.45 9.34
N ARG A 44 -41.96 13.59 10.15
CA ARG A 44 -40.57 13.15 9.97
C ARG A 44 -40.52 11.73 9.43
N ASN A 45 -39.62 11.46 8.49
CA ASN A 45 -39.40 10.09 8.06
C ASN A 45 -38.65 9.28 9.13
N HIS A 46 -39.07 8.04 9.40
CA HIS A 46 -38.36 7.10 10.28
C HIS A 46 -38.11 5.78 9.55
N LYS A 47 -36.97 5.14 9.79
CA LYS A 47 -36.75 3.73 9.40
C LYS A 47 -36.91 2.81 10.61
N LEU A 48 -37.64 1.72 10.37
CA LEU A 48 -37.76 0.54 11.22
C LEU A 48 -36.38 -0.05 11.57
N ASN A 49 -36.28 -0.56 12.80
CA ASN A 49 -35.26 -1.51 13.24
C ASN A 49 -35.15 -2.65 12.20
N THR A 50 -34.13 -2.59 11.35
CA THR A 50 -33.61 -3.79 10.71
C THR A 50 -32.58 -4.36 11.68
N ALA A 51 -33.01 -5.35 12.45
CA ALA A 51 -32.11 -6.20 13.20
C ALA A 51 -31.08 -6.79 12.22
N GLY A 52 -29.78 -6.54 12.45
CA GLY A 52 -28.72 -7.31 11.81
C GLY A 52 -27.61 -6.54 11.07
N HIS A 53 -27.54 -5.21 11.10
CA HIS A 53 -26.31 -4.51 10.73
C HIS A 53 -25.90 -3.58 11.87
N GLU A 54 -24.71 -3.84 12.39
CA GLU A 54 -24.07 -3.16 13.50
C GLU A 54 -24.18 -1.64 13.33
N LEU A 55 -24.52 -0.98 14.44
CA LEU A 55 -24.53 0.46 14.60
C LEU A 55 -23.06 0.94 14.60
N GLU A 56 -22.40 0.90 13.45
CA GLU A 56 -21.19 1.70 13.23
C GLU A 56 -21.57 3.18 13.36
N GLU A 57 -20.72 3.97 14.00
CA GLU A 57 -20.82 5.42 14.13
C GLU A 57 -21.13 6.05 12.77
N ARG A 58 -22.39 6.41 12.51
CA ARG A 58 -22.82 6.88 11.19
C ARG A 58 -22.34 8.31 10.97
N GLN A 59 -21.16 8.46 10.36
CA GLN A 59 -20.70 9.72 9.79
C GLN A 59 -21.69 10.22 8.74
N PHE A 60 -21.82 11.55 8.59
CA PHE A 60 -22.68 12.13 7.57
C PHE A 60 -22.27 11.67 6.15
N PRO A 61 -23.21 11.34 5.24
CA PRO A 61 -22.87 10.77 3.94
C PRO A 61 -22.00 11.74 3.12
N GLN A 62 -20.90 11.21 2.56
CA GLN A 62 -19.96 12.05 1.81
C GLN A 62 -20.45 12.39 0.38
N SER A 63 -21.34 11.58 -0.20
CA SER A 63 -21.88 11.78 -1.56
C SER A 63 -23.23 12.51 -1.57
N CYS A 64 -23.37 13.53 -2.44
CA CYS A 64 -24.61 14.30 -2.62
C CYS A 64 -25.80 13.44 -3.04
N SER A 65 -25.59 12.37 -3.83
CA SER A 65 -26.67 11.49 -4.28
C SER A 65 -27.30 10.70 -3.14
N ASP A 66 -26.51 10.35 -2.11
CA ASP A 66 -26.98 9.57 -0.97
C ASP A 66 -27.69 10.44 0.07
N VAL A 67 -27.38 11.74 0.09
CA VAL A 67 -28.03 12.78 0.91
C VAL A 67 -29.41 13.18 0.35
N LEU A 68 -29.82 12.75 -0.85
CA LEU A 68 -31.19 12.98 -1.39
C LEU A 68 -32.01 11.69 -1.59
N ARG A 69 -31.55 10.54 -1.08
CA ARG A 69 -32.29 9.28 -1.17
C ARG A 69 -33.24 9.08 0.02
N PRO A 70 -34.55 8.87 -0.20
CA PRO A 70 -35.54 8.67 0.88
C PRO A 70 -35.24 7.49 1.80
N LYS A 71 -34.58 6.44 1.27
CA LYS A 71 -34.35 5.17 1.98
C LYS A 71 -33.16 5.20 2.95
N THR A 72 -32.30 6.21 2.90
CA THR A 72 -31.03 6.25 3.65
C THR A 72 -31.04 7.25 4.80
N LEU A 73 -32.02 8.15 4.87
CA LEU A 73 -31.97 9.35 5.71
C LEU A 73 -33.18 9.38 6.63
N VAL A 74 -32.94 9.60 7.92
CA VAL A 74 -33.94 9.51 8.98
C VAL A 74 -34.14 10.91 9.60
N GLY A 75 -35.36 11.23 10.04
CA GLY A 75 -35.69 12.44 10.77
C GLY A 75 -36.01 13.67 9.91
N ARG A 76 -36.12 13.53 8.58
CA ARG A 76 -36.36 14.67 7.67
C ARG A 76 -37.84 15.00 7.49
N VAL A 77 -38.16 16.29 7.60
CA VAL A 77 -39.42 16.92 7.15
C VAL A 77 -39.39 17.30 5.66
N ALA A 78 -40.56 17.64 5.10
CA ALA A 78 -40.72 18.09 3.71
C ALA A 78 -39.79 19.26 3.33
N LEU A 79 -39.53 20.18 4.26
CA LEU A 79 -38.65 21.33 4.04
C LEU A 79 -37.20 20.92 3.72
N HIS A 80 -36.67 19.89 4.39
CA HIS A 80 -35.33 19.36 4.09
C HIS A 80 -35.21 18.85 2.66
N TRP A 81 -36.27 18.20 2.16
CA TRP A 81 -36.30 17.68 0.79
C TRP A 81 -36.37 18.80 -0.24
N ALA A 82 -37.23 19.79 -0.01
CA ALA A 82 -37.34 20.97 -0.88
C ALA A 82 -36.03 21.79 -0.88
N ALA A 83 -35.44 22.00 0.30
CA ALA A 83 -34.20 22.74 0.47
C ALA A 83 -33.00 22.03 -0.19
N GLY A 84 -32.83 20.72 0.06
CA GLY A 84 -31.74 19.95 -0.55
C GLY A 84 -31.87 19.78 -2.06
N ALA A 85 -33.10 19.77 -2.59
CA ALA A 85 -33.35 19.64 -4.02
C ALA A 85 -33.29 20.97 -4.81
N GLY A 86 -33.14 22.11 -4.14
CA GLY A 86 -33.06 23.40 -4.84
C GLY A 86 -34.42 23.96 -5.29
N HIS A 87 -35.51 23.56 -4.65
CA HIS A 87 -36.87 23.93 -5.06
C HIS A 87 -37.41 25.15 -4.30
N GLU A 88 -37.08 26.35 -4.79
CA GLU A 88 -37.48 27.63 -4.17
C GLU A 88 -38.99 27.75 -3.91
N GLN A 89 -39.82 27.36 -4.89
CA GLN A 89 -41.27 27.49 -4.80
C GLN A 89 -41.83 26.56 -3.72
N ALA A 90 -41.32 25.33 -3.62
CA ALA A 90 -41.70 24.38 -2.59
C ALA A 90 -41.27 24.89 -1.20
N VAL A 91 -40.07 25.48 -1.09
CA VAL A 91 -39.60 26.10 0.17
C VAL A 91 -40.49 27.27 0.58
N ARG A 92 -40.77 28.23 -0.31
CA ARG A 92 -41.65 29.38 0.01
C ARG A 92 -43.03 28.92 0.47
N LEU A 93 -43.62 27.96 -0.25
CA LEU A 93 -44.93 27.42 0.09
C LEU A 93 -44.93 26.74 1.46
N LEU A 94 -43.89 25.98 1.81
CA LEU A 94 -43.78 25.37 3.13
C LEU A 94 -43.59 26.42 4.25
N LEU A 95 -42.85 27.50 3.97
CA LEU A 95 -42.65 28.60 4.93
C LEU A 95 -43.93 29.42 5.15
N GLU A 96 -44.75 29.63 4.11
CA GLU A 96 -46.09 30.27 4.22
C GLU A 96 -47.03 29.53 5.18
N HIS A 97 -46.82 28.22 5.38
CA HIS A 97 -47.60 27.38 6.28
C HIS A 97 -46.92 27.13 7.64
N GLU A 98 -46.02 28.02 8.07
CA GLU A 98 -45.37 28.01 9.40
C GLU A 98 -44.63 26.70 9.73
N VAL A 99 -43.92 26.11 8.76
CA VAL A 99 -42.98 25.02 9.04
C VAL A 99 -41.83 25.53 9.91
N ALA A 100 -41.42 24.74 10.91
CA ALA A 100 -40.25 25.06 11.72
C ALA A 100 -38.99 25.03 10.84
N VAL A 101 -38.34 26.20 10.70
CA VAL A 101 -37.20 26.41 9.79
C VAL A 101 -35.95 25.68 10.28
N ASP A 102 -35.79 25.61 11.61
CA ASP A 102 -34.63 25.06 12.30
C ASP A 102 -34.78 23.58 12.69
N ASP A 103 -35.78 22.87 12.16
CA ASP A 103 -35.89 21.44 12.40
C ASP A 103 -34.61 20.72 11.94
N GLU A 104 -34.12 19.79 12.76
CA GLU A 104 -32.92 19.00 12.46
C GLU A 104 -33.27 17.56 12.10
N ASP A 105 -32.55 17.00 11.13
CA ASP A 105 -32.62 15.58 10.81
C ASP A 105 -31.77 14.71 11.77
N ALA A 106 -31.72 13.40 11.53
CA ALA A 106 -30.98 12.48 12.40
C ALA A 106 -29.47 12.74 12.47
N PHE A 107 -28.90 13.53 11.55
CA PHE A 107 -27.50 13.93 11.54
C PHE A 107 -27.28 15.35 12.08
N GLY A 108 -28.33 16.01 12.58
CA GLY A 108 -28.28 17.41 12.99
C GLY A 108 -28.26 18.37 11.81
N MET A 109 -28.61 17.92 10.59
CA MET A 109 -28.72 18.83 9.45
C MET A 109 -30.08 19.50 9.47
N ASN A 110 -30.08 20.84 9.50
CA ASN A 110 -31.26 21.63 9.23
C ASN A 110 -31.35 22.00 7.74
N SER A 111 -32.48 22.59 7.35
CA SER A 111 -32.69 22.99 5.95
C SER A 111 -31.67 24.02 5.46
N LEU A 112 -31.15 24.86 6.37
CA LEU A 112 -30.12 25.84 6.08
C LEU A 112 -28.77 25.17 5.73
N LEU A 113 -28.29 24.23 6.56
CA LEU A 113 -27.08 23.44 6.31
C LEU A 113 -27.19 22.61 5.05
N LEU A 114 -28.36 22.02 4.75
CA LEU A 114 -28.59 21.31 3.50
C LEU A 114 -28.49 22.26 2.29
N SER A 115 -29.09 23.44 2.36
CA SER A 115 -28.99 24.42 1.26
C SER A 115 -27.54 24.84 1.01
N ALA A 116 -26.72 24.98 2.05
CA ALA A 116 -25.29 25.25 1.92
C ALA A 116 -24.51 24.06 1.33
N TRP A 117 -24.81 22.84 1.78
CA TRP A 117 -24.20 21.60 1.27
C TRP A 117 -24.45 21.37 -0.22
N PHE A 118 -25.63 21.72 -0.72
CA PHE A 118 -25.97 21.56 -2.14
C PHE A 118 -25.74 22.81 -2.99
N GLY A 119 -25.31 23.92 -2.39
CA GLY A 119 -24.99 25.15 -3.13
C GLY A 119 -26.20 25.98 -3.52
N HIS A 120 -27.36 25.79 -2.89
CA HIS A 120 -28.60 26.48 -3.24
C HIS A 120 -28.68 27.86 -2.57
N LEU A 121 -27.87 28.81 -3.05
CA LEU A 121 -27.80 30.18 -2.53
C LEU A 121 -29.18 30.83 -2.36
N ARG A 122 -30.07 30.67 -3.35
CA ARG A 122 -31.38 31.33 -3.29
C ARG A 122 -32.27 30.77 -2.19
N ILE A 123 -32.17 29.46 -1.90
CA ILE A 123 -32.88 28.85 -0.78
C ILE A 123 -32.29 29.32 0.54
N LEU A 124 -30.97 29.34 0.63
CA LEU A 124 -30.27 29.84 1.81
C LEU A 124 -30.73 31.26 2.17
N GLN A 125 -30.78 32.17 1.19
CA GLN A 125 -31.33 33.53 1.35
C GLN A 125 -32.79 33.55 1.82
N ILE A 126 -33.66 32.70 1.25
CA ILE A 126 -35.08 32.61 1.67
C ILE A 126 -35.19 32.16 3.13
N LEU A 127 -34.40 31.16 3.53
CA LEU A 127 -34.40 30.62 4.89
C LEU A 127 -33.87 31.65 5.90
N VAL A 128 -32.78 32.35 5.59
CA VAL A 128 -32.24 33.44 6.44
C VAL A 128 -33.27 34.56 6.59
N ASN A 129 -33.90 35.01 5.50
CA ASN A 129 -34.95 36.05 5.54
C ASN A 129 -36.20 35.61 6.33
N SER A 130 -36.39 34.30 6.50
CA SER A 130 -37.48 33.71 7.27
C SER A 130 -37.10 33.45 8.73
N GLY A 131 -35.94 33.94 9.18
CA GLY A 131 -35.49 33.87 10.57
C GLY A 131 -34.79 32.57 10.96
N ALA A 132 -34.20 31.84 10.01
CA ALA A 132 -33.39 30.66 10.31
C ALA A 132 -32.20 31.01 11.22
N LYS A 133 -31.88 30.12 12.17
CA LYS A 133 -30.69 30.28 13.02
C LYS A 133 -29.41 30.07 12.20
N ILE A 134 -28.64 31.13 12.02
CA ILE A 134 -27.38 31.13 11.26
C ILE A 134 -26.29 30.32 11.98
N HIS A 135 -26.21 30.41 13.31
CA HIS A 135 -25.24 29.67 14.13
C HIS A 135 -25.67 28.21 14.39
N CYS A 136 -26.02 27.49 13.34
CA CYS A 136 -26.33 26.07 13.41
C CYS A 136 -25.08 25.20 13.19
N LYS A 137 -25.03 24.06 13.86
CA LYS A 137 -24.00 23.03 13.70
C LYS A 137 -24.66 21.67 13.63
N ASN A 138 -24.19 20.82 12.73
CA ASN A 138 -24.65 19.43 12.70
C ASN A 138 -24.01 18.58 13.82
N LYS A 139 -24.35 17.29 13.87
CA LYS A 139 -23.76 16.37 14.86
C LYS A 139 -22.27 16.16 14.71
N ASP A 140 -21.66 16.47 13.56
CA ASP A 140 -20.21 16.43 13.34
C ASP A 140 -19.55 17.78 13.64
N GLY A 141 -20.32 18.79 14.07
CA GLY A 141 -19.84 20.14 14.34
C GLY A 141 -19.69 21.02 13.10
N LEU A 142 -20.16 20.56 11.92
CA LEU A 142 -20.10 21.31 10.67
C LEU A 142 -21.05 22.51 10.70
N THR A 143 -20.52 23.68 10.38
CA THR A 143 -21.27 24.93 10.14
C THR A 143 -21.61 25.07 8.65
N LEU A 144 -22.36 26.14 8.31
CA LEU A 144 -22.64 26.51 6.92
C LEU A 144 -21.38 26.65 6.07
N LEU A 145 -20.35 27.28 6.65
CA LEU A 145 -19.07 27.51 5.97
C LEU A 145 -18.36 26.19 5.64
N HIS A 146 -18.38 25.21 6.56
CA HIS A 146 -17.81 23.88 6.31
C HIS A 146 -18.54 23.17 5.16
N CYS A 147 -19.88 23.16 5.18
CA CYS A 147 -20.69 22.51 4.16
C CYS A 147 -20.44 23.11 2.76
N ALA A 148 -20.40 24.44 2.67
CA ALA A 148 -20.16 25.13 1.42
C ALA A 148 -18.71 24.95 0.91
N ALA A 149 -17.72 25.03 1.80
CA ALA A 149 -16.31 24.84 1.47
C ALA A 149 -15.99 23.41 1.03
N GLN A 150 -16.55 22.41 1.73
CA GLN A 150 -16.42 20.99 1.40
C GLN A 150 -16.91 20.65 -0.01
N LYS A 151 -17.89 21.39 -0.52
CA LYS A 151 -18.52 21.16 -1.83
C LYS A 151 -18.18 22.20 -2.89
N GLY A 152 -17.32 23.16 -2.58
CA GLY A 152 -16.84 24.15 -3.55
C GLY A 152 -17.86 25.23 -3.91
N HIS A 153 -18.86 25.49 -3.07
CA HIS A 153 -19.95 26.41 -3.39
C HIS A 153 -19.59 27.88 -3.07
N VAL A 154 -18.72 28.47 -3.90
CA VAL A 154 -18.23 29.86 -3.74
C VAL A 154 -19.34 30.90 -3.58
N PRO A 155 -20.46 30.90 -4.35
CA PRO A 155 -21.53 31.89 -4.15
C PRO A 155 -22.19 31.79 -2.77
N VAL A 156 -22.24 30.58 -2.19
CA VAL A 156 -22.74 30.39 -0.83
C VAL A 156 -21.71 30.86 0.20
N LEU A 157 -20.42 30.59 -0.03
CA LEU A 157 -19.35 31.11 0.83
C LEU A 157 -19.35 32.64 0.86
N ALA A 158 -19.45 33.29 -0.31
CA ALA A 158 -19.51 34.74 -0.42
C ALA A 158 -20.67 35.33 0.37
N PHE A 159 -21.88 34.80 0.18
CA PHE A 159 -23.04 35.24 0.96
C PHE A 159 -22.84 35.03 2.47
N ILE A 160 -22.27 33.90 2.90
CA ILE A 160 -22.04 33.64 4.33
C ILE A 160 -21.02 34.61 4.93
N MET A 161 -19.97 34.97 4.19
CA MET A 161 -18.85 35.76 4.72
C MET A 161 -19.04 37.27 4.55
N GLU A 162 -19.77 37.70 3.51
CA GLU A 162 -19.98 39.11 3.18
C GLU A 162 -21.33 39.64 3.69
N ASP A 163 -22.41 38.85 3.60
CA ASP A 163 -23.77 39.31 3.89
C ASP A 163 -24.29 38.90 5.29
N LEU A 164 -23.69 37.92 5.95
CA LEU A 164 -24.09 37.50 7.30
C LEU A 164 -23.17 38.08 8.37
N GLU A 165 -23.78 38.73 9.37
CA GLU A 165 -23.07 39.27 10.53
C GLU A 165 -22.68 38.16 11.53
N ASP A 166 -21.59 38.39 12.28
CA ASP A 166 -21.13 37.55 13.41
C ASP A 166 -20.79 36.08 13.10
N VAL A 167 -20.53 35.71 11.84
CA VAL A 167 -20.13 34.33 11.49
C VAL A 167 -18.64 34.10 11.80
N PRO A 168 -18.27 33.20 12.73
CA PRO A 168 -16.87 32.89 12.99
C PRO A 168 -16.27 32.08 11.83
N LEU A 169 -15.29 32.66 11.13
CA LEU A 169 -14.67 32.07 9.94
C LEU A 169 -13.84 30.82 10.28
N ASP A 170 -13.07 30.88 11.37
CA ASP A 170 -12.13 29.82 11.77
C ASP A 170 -12.72 28.87 12.82
N GLN A 171 -14.05 28.78 12.89
CA GLN A 171 -14.70 27.81 13.75
C GLN A 171 -14.30 26.40 13.31
N ALA A 172 -13.76 25.61 14.25
CA ALA A 172 -13.46 24.21 14.02
C ALA A 172 -14.68 23.30 14.24
N ASP A 173 -14.74 22.22 13.46
CA ASP A 173 -15.65 21.10 13.65
C ASP A 173 -15.21 20.15 14.80
N LYS A 174 -15.89 19.01 14.97
CA LYS A 174 -15.53 18.04 16.02
C LYS A 174 -14.15 17.42 15.85
N LEU A 175 -13.55 17.47 14.67
CA LEU A 175 -12.21 16.95 14.39
C LEU A 175 -11.16 18.07 14.43
N GLY A 176 -11.55 19.29 14.82
CA GLY A 176 -10.62 20.43 14.84
C GLY A 176 -10.43 21.06 13.46
N ARG A 177 -11.18 20.64 12.44
CA ARG A 177 -11.02 21.10 11.06
C ARG A 177 -11.86 22.35 10.82
N THR A 178 -11.27 23.35 10.17
CA THR A 178 -11.97 24.57 9.72
C THR A 178 -12.55 24.38 8.31
N ALA A 179 -13.30 25.36 7.81
CA ALA A 179 -13.77 25.36 6.42
C ALA A 179 -12.61 25.27 5.40
N PHE A 180 -11.47 25.91 5.71
CA PHE A 180 -10.25 25.84 4.92
C PHE A 180 -9.69 24.41 4.80
N HIS A 181 -9.66 23.67 5.93
CA HIS A 181 -9.29 22.25 5.92
C HIS A 181 -10.23 21.41 5.06
N ARG A 182 -11.54 21.67 5.11
CA ARG A 182 -12.54 20.94 4.34
C ARG A 182 -12.44 21.19 2.84
N ALA A 183 -12.18 22.44 2.43
CA ALA A 183 -11.91 22.76 1.04
C ALA A 183 -10.67 22.01 0.54
N ALA A 184 -9.60 21.96 1.35
CA ALA A 184 -8.36 21.28 1.00
C ALA A 184 -8.50 19.75 0.93
N GLU A 185 -9.14 19.13 1.93
CA GLU A 185 -9.41 17.69 2.00
C GLU A 185 -10.24 17.18 0.82
N HIS A 186 -11.12 18.01 0.27
CA HIS A 186 -12.04 17.63 -0.81
C HIS A 186 -11.68 18.22 -2.18
N GLY A 187 -10.49 18.82 -2.31
CA GLY A 187 -9.96 19.27 -3.60
C GLY A 187 -10.70 20.48 -4.21
N GLN A 188 -11.34 21.30 -3.38
CA GLN A 188 -12.17 22.42 -3.83
C GLN A 188 -11.32 23.69 -3.99
N LEU A 189 -10.65 23.82 -5.14
CA LEU A 189 -9.73 24.94 -5.41
C LEU A 189 -10.42 26.31 -5.33
N ASP A 190 -11.56 26.49 -6.00
CA ASP A 190 -12.24 27.79 -6.05
C ASP A 190 -12.70 28.25 -4.64
N ALA A 191 -13.16 27.31 -3.82
CA ALA A 191 -13.50 27.59 -2.43
C ALA A 191 -12.26 27.90 -1.58
N LEU A 192 -11.15 27.19 -1.80
CA LEU A 192 -9.89 27.47 -1.15
C LEU A 192 -9.40 28.89 -1.47
N ASP A 193 -9.40 29.28 -2.75
CA ASP A 193 -9.00 30.61 -3.21
C ASP A 193 -9.86 31.71 -2.63
N PHE A 194 -11.18 31.48 -2.58
CA PHE A 194 -12.10 32.41 -1.95
C PHE A 194 -11.80 32.60 -0.45
N LEU A 195 -11.58 31.50 0.29
CA LEU A 195 -11.26 31.55 1.72
C LEU A 195 -9.92 32.26 1.99
N VAL A 196 -8.93 32.08 1.09
CA VAL A 196 -7.63 32.79 1.16
C VAL A 196 -7.80 34.29 0.97
N GLY A 197 -8.63 34.71 0.01
CA GLY A 197 -8.93 36.12 -0.22
C GLY A 197 -9.73 36.78 0.91
N SER A 198 -10.44 35.96 1.70
CA SER A 198 -11.36 36.43 2.74
C SER A 198 -10.73 36.51 4.15
N GLY A 199 -9.43 36.22 4.28
CA GLY A 199 -8.67 36.42 5.52
C GLY A 199 -8.80 35.32 6.58
N CYS A 200 -9.20 34.10 6.20
CA CYS A 200 -9.20 32.94 7.10
C CYS A 200 -7.77 32.59 7.57
N GLU A 201 -7.65 32.01 8.77
CA GLU A 201 -6.36 31.52 9.25
C GLU A 201 -5.96 30.21 8.53
N HIS A 202 -4.82 30.24 7.83
CA HIS A 202 -4.35 29.10 7.04
C HIS A 202 -3.44 28.13 7.82
N SER A 203 -2.89 28.55 8.95
CA SER A 203 -1.94 27.78 9.77
C SER A 203 -2.60 26.99 10.92
N VAL A 204 -3.94 26.95 10.95
CA VAL A 204 -4.67 26.18 11.96
C VAL A 204 -4.36 24.69 11.79
N LYS A 205 -4.26 23.98 12.91
CA LYS A 205 -4.09 22.52 12.95
C LYS A 205 -5.37 21.85 13.45
N ASP A 206 -5.71 20.72 12.85
CA ASP A 206 -6.78 19.85 13.35
C ASP A 206 -6.36 19.08 14.62
N LYS A 207 -7.24 18.21 15.13
CA LYS A 207 -6.96 17.45 16.36
C LYS A 207 -5.78 16.49 16.23
N GLU A 208 -5.55 15.98 15.03
CA GLU A 208 -4.42 15.13 14.70
C GLU A 208 -3.15 15.96 14.36
N GLY A 209 -3.23 17.28 14.45
CA GLY A 209 -2.13 18.20 14.15
C GLY A 209 -1.92 18.45 12.66
N ASN A 210 -2.82 17.98 11.79
CA ASN A 210 -2.72 18.19 10.35
C ASN A 210 -3.08 19.62 9.99
N THR A 211 -2.33 20.18 9.04
CA THR A 211 -2.69 21.41 8.34
C THR A 211 -3.48 21.08 7.06
N ALA A 212 -4.07 22.08 6.41
CA ALA A 212 -4.69 21.92 5.10
C ALA A 212 -3.75 21.28 4.05
N LEU A 213 -2.44 21.55 4.15
CA LEU A 213 -1.41 20.98 3.28
C LEU A 213 -1.33 19.45 3.41
N HIS A 214 -1.38 18.92 4.64
CA HIS A 214 -1.39 17.48 4.91
C HIS A 214 -2.64 16.80 4.33
N LEU A 215 -3.81 17.43 4.50
CA LEU A 215 -5.08 16.89 4.01
C LEU A 215 -5.14 16.89 2.47
N ALA A 216 -4.70 17.96 1.81
CA ALA A 216 -4.62 18.00 0.35
C ALA A 216 -3.62 16.96 -0.21
N ALA A 217 -2.46 16.83 0.44
CA ALA A 217 -1.42 15.87 0.07
C ALA A 217 -1.88 14.42 0.21
N SER A 218 -2.47 14.04 1.35
CA SER A 218 -2.97 12.67 1.60
C SER A 218 -4.07 12.23 0.64
N ARG A 219 -4.87 13.18 0.15
CA ARG A 219 -5.98 12.93 -0.81
C ARG A 219 -5.57 13.08 -2.27
N GLY A 220 -4.35 13.52 -2.56
CA GLY A 220 -3.82 13.63 -3.91
C GLY A 220 -4.38 14.82 -4.71
N HIS A 221 -4.82 15.88 -4.02
CA HIS A 221 -5.41 17.05 -4.68
C HIS A 221 -4.32 18.01 -5.17
N LEU A 222 -3.69 17.65 -6.29
CA LEU A 222 -2.53 18.36 -6.85
C LEU A 222 -2.73 19.87 -7.03
N THR A 223 -3.87 20.29 -7.59
CA THR A 223 -4.15 21.72 -7.88
C THR A 223 -4.31 22.54 -6.61
N VAL A 224 -4.99 21.99 -5.61
CA VAL A 224 -5.12 22.58 -4.27
C VAL A 224 -3.75 22.62 -3.59
N LEU A 225 -2.98 21.54 -3.68
CA LEU A 225 -1.65 21.46 -3.09
C LEU A 225 -0.71 22.52 -3.69
N GLN A 226 -0.70 22.69 -5.01
CA GLN A 226 0.04 23.76 -5.69
C GLN A 226 -0.34 25.13 -5.12
N ARG A 227 -1.63 25.38 -4.98
CA ARG A 227 -2.11 26.67 -4.47
C ARG A 227 -1.66 26.93 -3.03
N LEU A 228 -1.70 25.91 -2.17
CA LEU A 228 -1.21 25.99 -0.78
C LEU A 228 0.29 26.28 -0.71
N VAL A 229 1.08 25.69 -1.61
CA VAL A 229 2.52 25.99 -1.76
C VAL A 229 2.77 27.43 -2.26
N ASP A 230 1.93 27.92 -3.17
CA ASP A 230 2.03 29.30 -3.68
C ASP A 230 1.76 30.34 -2.58
N ILE A 231 0.89 30.02 -1.61
CA ILE A 231 0.61 30.86 -0.44
C ILE A 231 1.75 30.80 0.60
N ARG A 232 2.81 30.00 0.35
CA ARG A 232 4.00 29.87 1.20
C ARG A 232 3.70 29.33 2.59
N LEU A 233 2.76 28.37 2.67
CA LEU A 233 2.61 27.58 3.89
C LEU A 233 3.90 26.79 4.17
N ASP A 234 4.22 26.61 5.45
CA ASP A 234 5.38 25.84 5.85
C ASP A 234 5.18 24.35 5.51
N LEU A 235 6.08 23.83 4.68
CA LEU A 235 6.05 22.46 4.18
C LEU A 235 6.58 21.45 5.21
N GLU A 236 7.35 21.94 6.19
CA GLU A 236 8.03 21.13 7.20
C GLU A 236 7.24 21.03 8.51
N GLU A 237 6.06 21.65 8.57
CA GLU A 237 5.13 21.49 9.68
C GLU A 237 4.79 20.02 9.89
N GLN A 238 4.91 19.59 11.15
CA GLN A 238 4.65 18.22 11.54
C GLN A 238 3.29 18.10 12.25
N ASN A 239 2.57 17.04 11.92
CA ASN A 239 1.37 16.63 12.65
C ASN A 239 1.71 15.90 13.95
N ALA A 240 0.70 15.41 14.68
CA ALA A 240 0.90 14.74 15.97
C ALA A 240 1.76 13.47 15.89
N GLU A 241 1.83 12.82 14.72
CA GLU A 241 2.68 11.64 14.47
C GLU A 241 4.08 12.00 13.94
N GLY A 242 4.37 13.29 13.75
CA GLY A 242 5.60 13.77 13.13
C GLY A 242 5.61 13.67 11.61
N LEU A 243 4.45 13.46 10.97
CA LEU A 243 4.34 13.44 9.51
C LEU A 243 4.36 14.87 8.98
N THR A 244 5.09 15.07 7.89
CA THR A 244 5.00 16.28 7.06
C THR A 244 4.02 16.05 5.90
N ALA A 245 3.68 17.10 5.15
CA ALA A 245 2.83 16.95 3.96
C ALA A 245 3.42 16.00 2.91
N LEU A 246 4.76 15.94 2.80
CA LEU A 246 5.44 14.98 1.93
C LEU A 246 5.18 13.54 2.37
N HIS A 247 5.23 13.25 3.68
CA HIS A 247 4.88 11.93 4.20
C HIS A 247 3.43 11.56 3.86
N ALA A 248 2.50 12.50 4.03
CA ALA A 248 1.08 12.29 3.72
C ALA A 248 0.84 11.99 2.22
N ALA A 249 1.53 12.69 1.31
CA ALA A 249 1.45 12.42 -0.13
C ALA A 249 2.02 11.02 -0.49
N VAL A 250 3.11 10.62 0.17
CA VAL A 250 3.74 9.31 -0.04
C VAL A 250 2.86 8.17 0.49
N GLU A 251 2.27 8.34 1.68
CA GLU A 251 1.34 7.37 2.27
C GLU A 251 0.09 7.19 1.41
N GLY A 252 -0.43 8.27 0.83
CA GLY A 252 -1.52 8.25 -0.13
C GLY A 252 -1.16 7.72 -1.54
N ILE A 253 0.14 7.48 -1.81
CA ILE A 253 0.68 7.01 -3.10
C ILE A 253 0.35 8.00 -4.26
N HIS A 254 0.57 9.30 -4.03
CA HIS A 254 0.28 10.35 -5.01
C HIS A 254 1.58 10.92 -5.63
N PRO A 255 2.13 10.31 -6.70
CA PRO A 255 3.44 10.68 -7.25
C PRO A 255 3.53 12.14 -7.71
N ASP A 256 2.47 12.68 -8.31
CA ASP A 256 2.45 14.07 -8.78
C ASP A 256 2.54 15.05 -7.60
N CYS A 257 1.86 14.74 -6.49
CA CYS A 257 1.92 15.55 -5.26
C CYS A 257 3.30 15.45 -4.61
N VAL A 258 3.91 14.26 -4.61
CA VAL A 258 5.28 14.05 -4.13
C VAL A 258 6.26 14.88 -4.96
N GLN A 259 6.17 14.84 -6.29
CA GLN A 259 7.04 15.60 -7.15
C GLN A 259 6.92 17.11 -6.90
N LEU A 260 5.68 17.62 -6.82
CA LEU A 260 5.42 19.03 -6.53
C LEU A 260 6.05 19.48 -5.20
N LEU A 261 5.87 18.69 -4.13
CA LEU A 261 6.43 19.01 -2.81
C LEU A 261 7.96 18.98 -2.81
N LEU A 262 8.57 18.02 -3.51
CA LEU A 262 10.02 17.96 -3.67
C LEU A 262 10.56 19.15 -4.46
N GLU A 263 9.89 19.55 -5.55
CA GLU A 263 10.23 20.75 -6.34
C GLU A 263 10.06 22.05 -5.53
N ALA A 264 9.07 22.08 -4.63
CA ALA A 264 8.85 23.18 -3.70
C ALA A 264 9.88 23.26 -2.56
N GLY A 265 10.79 22.29 -2.45
CA GLY A 265 11.88 22.27 -1.48
C GLY A 265 11.58 21.52 -0.18
N SER A 266 10.58 20.64 -0.15
CA SER A 266 10.34 19.79 1.01
C SER A 266 11.53 18.89 1.34
N ASN A 267 11.82 18.72 2.62
CA ASN A 267 12.90 17.87 3.07
C ASN A 267 12.54 16.38 2.92
N VAL A 268 13.12 15.75 1.90
CA VAL A 268 12.97 14.30 1.63
C VAL A 268 13.42 13.40 2.79
N ASN A 269 14.31 13.91 3.65
CA ASN A 269 14.92 13.19 4.77
C ASN A 269 14.29 13.53 6.13
N ALA A 270 13.16 14.25 6.15
CA ALA A 270 12.40 14.46 7.37
C ALA A 270 12.00 13.11 8.00
N LEU A 271 12.03 13.05 9.33
CA LEU A 271 11.71 11.84 10.09
C LEU A 271 10.47 12.05 10.95
N THR A 272 9.64 11.01 11.01
CA THR A 272 8.49 10.95 11.91
C THR A 272 8.89 10.65 13.36
N GLN A 273 7.94 10.68 14.29
CA GLN A 273 8.17 10.27 15.68
C GLN A 273 8.65 8.82 15.80
N LYS A 274 8.29 7.96 14.82
CA LYS A 274 8.74 6.56 14.73
C LYS A 274 10.09 6.41 14.00
N LYS A 275 10.80 7.51 13.75
CA LYS A 275 12.04 7.58 12.96
C LYS A 275 11.88 7.03 11.53
N GLN A 276 10.67 7.08 10.99
CA GLN A 276 10.41 6.64 9.61
C GLN A 276 10.66 7.81 8.67
N SER A 277 11.32 7.54 7.55
CA SER A 277 11.46 8.49 6.44
C SER A 277 10.37 8.29 5.40
N CYS A 278 10.22 9.24 4.48
CA CYS A 278 9.33 9.09 3.33
C CYS A 278 9.58 7.79 2.54
N LEU A 279 10.84 7.35 2.44
CA LEU A 279 11.16 6.09 1.73
C LEU A 279 10.63 4.83 2.46
N HIS A 280 10.47 4.88 3.79
CA HIS A 280 9.79 3.80 4.52
C HIS A 280 8.31 3.71 4.13
N TYR A 281 7.62 4.85 4.04
CA TYR A 281 6.21 4.89 3.61
C TYR A 281 6.05 4.43 2.15
N ALA A 282 6.97 4.84 1.26
CA ALA A 282 6.98 4.35 -0.12
C ALA A 282 7.19 2.83 -0.17
N ALA A 283 8.03 2.27 0.72
CA ALA A 283 8.25 0.84 0.83
C ALA A 283 7.08 0.07 1.46
N LEU A 284 6.31 0.68 2.36
CA LEU A 284 5.06 0.13 2.88
C LEU A 284 3.98 0.09 1.81
N GLY A 285 3.84 1.14 1.01
CA GLY A 285 2.88 1.24 -0.09
C GLY A 285 3.29 0.48 -1.37
N GLY A 286 4.56 0.07 -1.48
CA GLY A 286 5.09 -0.65 -2.65
C GLY A 286 5.19 0.18 -3.93
N SER A 287 5.17 1.51 -3.83
CA SER A 287 5.16 2.39 -5.01
C SER A 287 6.58 2.68 -5.49
N GLU A 288 6.94 2.06 -6.62
CA GLU A 288 8.23 2.26 -7.28
C GLU A 288 8.40 3.71 -7.77
N ALA A 289 7.36 4.31 -8.37
CA ALA A 289 7.43 5.66 -8.92
C ALA A 289 7.74 6.69 -7.82
N VAL A 290 7.06 6.58 -6.67
CA VAL A 290 7.29 7.45 -5.52
C VAL A 290 8.68 7.21 -4.93
N ALA A 291 9.08 5.95 -4.73
CA ALA A 291 10.42 5.64 -4.24
C ALA A 291 11.53 6.16 -5.17
N ARG A 292 11.32 6.06 -6.49
CA ARG A 292 12.21 6.61 -7.51
C ARG A 292 12.36 8.12 -7.34
N ALA A 293 11.25 8.84 -7.26
CA ALA A 293 11.27 10.30 -7.08
C ALA A 293 12.01 10.71 -5.80
N LEU A 294 11.75 10.03 -4.68
CA LEU A 294 12.42 10.29 -3.40
C LEU A 294 13.94 10.04 -3.46
N ILE A 295 14.38 8.96 -4.11
CA ILE A 295 15.82 8.68 -4.26
C ILE A 295 16.49 9.70 -5.18
N HIS A 296 15.85 10.09 -6.28
CA HIS A 296 16.40 11.14 -7.18
C HIS A 296 16.51 12.49 -6.47
N ALA A 297 15.62 12.78 -5.52
CA ALA A 297 15.67 13.98 -4.68
C ALA A 297 16.71 13.90 -3.54
N GLY A 298 17.50 12.82 -3.44
CA GLY A 298 18.53 12.66 -2.41
C GLY A 298 18.04 12.03 -1.10
N GLY A 299 16.95 11.27 -1.15
CA GLY A 299 16.45 10.49 -0.03
C GLY A 299 17.44 9.42 0.44
N HIS A 300 17.75 9.40 1.73
CA HIS A 300 18.64 8.40 2.31
C HIS A 300 17.96 7.03 2.37
N THR A 301 18.60 6.04 1.75
CA THR A 301 18.06 4.68 1.63
C THR A 301 18.33 3.77 2.83
N ASN A 302 19.23 4.19 3.73
CA ASN A 302 19.74 3.38 4.83
C ASN A 302 19.27 3.85 6.22
N ILE A 303 18.26 4.72 6.28
CA ILE A 303 17.66 5.14 7.55
C ILE A 303 16.99 3.91 8.18
N ALA A 304 17.16 3.75 9.48
CA ALA A 304 16.48 2.71 10.26
C ALA A 304 15.33 3.32 11.06
N ASP A 305 14.16 2.70 11.00
CA ASP A 305 13.01 3.09 11.81
C ASP A 305 13.17 2.68 13.29
N HIS A 306 12.14 2.91 14.10
CA HIS A 306 12.13 2.50 15.52
C HIS A 306 12.31 0.99 15.76
N GLN A 307 12.04 0.14 14.76
CA GLN A 307 12.29 -1.30 14.80
C GLN A 307 13.68 -1.68 14.23
N GLY A 308 14.50 -0.69 13.89
CA GLY A 308 15.77 -0.90 13.21
C GLY A 308 15.60 -1.28 11.74
N ALA A 309 14.37 -1.35 11.21
CA ALA A 309 14.12 -1.78 9.85
C ALA A 309 14.42 -0.64 8.89
N SER A 310 15.19 -0.92 7.84
CA SER A 310 15.40 0.00 6.73
C SER A 310 14.29 -0.13 5.66
N PRO A 311 14.17 0.82 4.71
CA PRO A 311 13.25 0.70 3.58
C PRO A 311 13.41 -0.62 2.81
N MET A 312 14.64 -1.14 2.72
CA MET A 312 14.91 -2.44 2.12
C MET A 312 14.28 -3.60 2.90
N HIS A 313 14.34 -3.58 4.23
CA HIS A 313 13.69 -4.61 5.05
C HIS A 313 12.18 -4.65 4.79
N LEU A 314 11.54 -3.48 4.67
CA LEU A 314 10.11 -3.37 4.38
C LEU A 314 9.78 -3.86 2.97
N ALA A 315 10.56 -3.45 1.96
CA ALA A 315 10.40 -3.90 0.58
C ALA A 315 10.52 -5.44 0.45
N VAL A 316 11.48 -6.06 1.16
CA VAL A 316 11.64 -7.52 1.20
C VAL A 316 10.48 -8.20 1.94
N ARG A 317 10.10 -7.69 3.12
CA ARG A 317 9.02 -8.24 3.95
C ARG A 317 7.68 -8.27 3.20
N HIS A 318 7.35 -7.18 2.50
CA HIS A 318 6.12 -7.05 1.73
C HIS A 318 6.20 -7.64 0.30
N ASN A 319 7.36 -8.14 -0.12
CA ASN A 319 7.60 -8.76 -1.41
C ASN A 319 7.37 -7.81 -2.61
N PHE A 320 8.16 -6.74 -2.65
CA PHE A 320 8.20 -5.80 -3.77
C PHE A 320 9.53 -5.89 -4.54
N PRO A 321 9.71 -6.86 -5.46
CA PRO A 321 10.97 -7.05 -6.18
C PRO A 321 11.45 -5.83 -6.96
N ALA A 322 10.53 -5.10 -7.61
CA ALA A 322 10.89 -3.90 -8.38
C ALA A 322 11.47 -2.79 -7.47
N LEU A 323 10.91 -2.62 -6.27
CA LEU A 323 11.44 -1.70 -5.28
C LEU A 323 12.78 -2.18 -4.71
N VAL A 324 12.95 -3.49 -4.50
CA VAL A 324 14.24 -4.06 -4.10
C VAL A 324 15.31 -3.79 -5.17
N GLN A 325 15.00 -4.00 -6.46
CA GLN A 325 15.93 -3.67 -7.54
C GLN A 325 16.33 -2.20 -7.49
N LEU A 326 15.34 -1.31 -7.38
CA LEU A 326 15.55 0.12 -7.33
C LEU A 326 16.45 0.54 -6.15
N LEU A 327 16.28 -0.10 -4.98
CA LEU A 327 17.14 0.16 -3.81
C LEU A 327 18.56 -0.41 -3.99
N ILE A 328 18.70 -1.56 -4.67
CA ILE A 328 20.01 -2.12 -5.04
C ILE A 328 20.73 -1.17 -5.99
N ASP A 329 20.05 -0.71 -7.04
CA ASP A 329 20.59 0.23 -8.05
C ASP A 329 20.99 1.57 -7.41
N ALA A 330 20.28 1.99 -6.36
CA ALA A 330 20.59 3.19 -5.58
C ALA A 330 21.77 3.01 -4.60
N GLY A 331 22.41 1.84 -4.55
CA GLY A 331 23.54 1.57 -3.65
C GLY A 331 23.16 1.48 -2.17
N SER A 332 21.95 1.02 -1.87
CA SER A 332 21.52 0.81 -0.48
C SER A 332 22.35 -0.26 0.22
N ASN A 333 22.52 -0.14 1.52
CA ASN A 333 23.21 -1.12 2.35
C ASN A 333 22.35 -2.39 2.45
N LEU A 334 22.75 -3.42 1.71
CA LEU A 334 22.07 -4.72 1.66
C LEU A 334 22.28 -5.55 2.93
N ASP A 335 23.27 -5.19 3.73
CA ASP A 335 23.68 -5.87 4.96
C ASP A 335 23.23 -5.13 6.22
N ALA A 336 22.38 -4.11 6.08
CA ALA A 336 21.74 -3.45 7.21
C ALA A 336 20.97 -4.48 8.06
N THR A 337 20.96 -4.30 9.37
CA THR A 337 20.32 -5.22 10.31
C THR A 337 19.23 -4.54 11.12
N ASP A 338 18.11 -5.24 11.33
CA ASP A 338 17.02 -4.76 12.19
C ASP A 338 17.28 -5.01 13.69
N ASN A 339 16.30 -4.70 14.56
CA ASN A 339 16.42 -4.95 16.01
C ASN A 339 16.57 -6.44 16.39
N ARG A 340 16.26 -7.37 15.47
CA ARG A 340 16.51 -8.81 15.62
C ARG A 340 17.85 -9.23 14.99
N GLN A 341 18.67 -8.27 14.59
CA GLN A 341 19.90 -8.45 13.82
C GLN A 341 19.67 -9.18 12.49
N GLN A 342 18.45 -9.17 11.96
CA GLN A 342 18.13 -9.83 10.70
C GLN A 342 18.50 -8.89 9.55
N THR A 343 19.22 -9.41 8.56
CA THR A 343 19.45 -8.72 7.29
C THR A 343 18.26 -8.90 6.34
N PRO A 344 18.15 -8.10 5.26
CA PRO A 344 17.18 -8.34 4.18
C PRO A 344 17.19 -9.79 3.67
N LEU A 345 18.36 -10.44 3.57
CA LEU A 345 18.44 -11.85 3.16
C LEU A 345 17.83 -12.81 4.20
N HIS A 346 17.96 -12.53 5.51
CA HIS A 346 17.29 -13.30 6.55
C HIS A 346 15.76 -13.21 6.39
N LEU A 347 15.22 -12.01 6.10
CA LEU A 347 13.79 -11.83 5.87
C LEU A 347 13.30 -12.53 4.60
N ALA A 348 14.07 -12.48 3.51
CA ALA A 348 13.77 -13.23 2.30
C ALA A 348 13.73 -14.75 2.56
N ALA A 349 14.63 -15.24 3.44
CA ALA A 349 14.65 -16.62 3.90
C ALA A 349 13.54 -17.01 4.86
N GLU A 350 13.11 -16.11 5.75
CA GLU A 350 12.01 -16.36 6.67
C GLU A 350 10.66 -16.39 5.94
N HIS A 351 10.47 -15.54 4.93
CA HIS A 351 9.21 -15.35 4.21
C HIS A 351 9.14 -16.05 2.84
N ALA A 352 10.08 -16.95 2.52
CA ALA A 352 10.07 -17.72 1.27
C ALA A 352 10.07 -16.87 -0.01
N ARG A 353 10.96 -15.87 -0.13
CA ARG A 353 11.04 -14.95 -1.28
C ARG A 353 12.25 -15.27 -2.17
N PRO A 354 12.19 -16.32 -3.03
CA PRO A 354 13.34 -16.75 -3.81
C PRO A 354 13.80 -15.69 -4.83
N ASP A 355 12.87 -15.00 -5.49
CA ASP A 355 13.21 -13.99 -6.51
C ASP A 355 13.96 -12.81 -5.88
N ILE A 356 13.49 -12.32 -4.74
CA ILE A 356 14.17 -11.26 -3.99
C ILE A 356 15.51 -11.73 -3.45
N ALA A 357 15.59 -12.97 -2.96
CA ALA A 357 16.86 -13.54 -2.54
C ALA A 357 17.85 -13.69 -3.70
N GLU A 358 17.39 -14.08 -4.90
CA GLU A 358 18.22 -14.08 -6.11
C GLU A 358 18.83 -12.71 -6.35
N MET A 359 18.00 -11.65 -6.31
CA MET A 359 18.46 -10.28 -6.51
C MET A 359 19.50 -9.85 -5.48
N LEU A 360 19.26 -10.14 -4.20
CA LEU A 360 20.21 -9.84 -3.11
C LEU A 360 21.53 -10.62 -3.26
N LEU A 361 21.47 -11.92 -3.60
CA LEU A 361 22.65 -12.74 -3.80
C LEU A 361 23.44 -12.32 -5.04
N VAL A 362 22.78 -11.93 -6.13
CA VAL A 362 23.47 -11.39 -7.31
C VAL A 362 24.17 -10.07 -6.98
N ALA A 363 23.62 -9.26 -6.08
CA ALA A 363 24.19 -7.98 -5.66
C ALA A 363 25.37 -8.11 -4.67
N GLY A 364 25.65 -9.30 -4.13
CA GLY A 364 26.86 -9.56 -3.32
C GLY A 364 26.73 -9.25 -1.83
N VAL A 365 25.74 -9.82 -1.15
CA VAL A 365 25.51 -9.67 0.30
C VAL A 365 26.46 -10.51 1.17
N ASP A 366 26.70 -10.09 2.41
CA ASP A 366 27.45 -10.91 3.37
C ASP A 366 26.60 -12.04 3.96
N LEU A 367 26.98 -13.28 3.64
CA LEU A 367 26.29 -14.50 4.08
C LEU A 367 26.66 -14.94 5.49
N ASN A 368 27.68 -14.34 6.10
CA ASN A 368 28.20 -14.72 7.41
C ASN A 368 27.53 -13.98 8.56
N LEU A 369 26.72 -12.96 8.25
CA LEU A 369 25.95 -12.21 9.24
C LEU A 369 24.93 -13.14 9.92
N GLY A 370 24.91 -13.09 11.25
CA GLY A 370 23.98 -13.85 12.07
C GLY A 370 22.91 -12.96 12.67
N ASP A 371 21.70 -13.50 12.79
CA ASP A 371 20.62 -12.90 13.57
C ASP A 371 20.94 -12.88 15.09
N LYS A 372 20.01 -12.38 15.89
CA LYS A 372 20.15 -12.31 17.36
C LYS A 372 20.35 -13.68 18.03
N GLN A 373 20.00 -14.78 17.35
CA GLN A 373 20.25 -16.15 17.80
C GLN A 373 21.55 -16.75 17.22
N GLY A 374 22.35 -15.95 16.51
CA GLY A 374 23.56 -16.36 15.81
C GLY A 374 23.29 -17.27 14.61
N LYS A 375 22.08 -17.26 14.04
CA LYS A 375 21.73 -18.03 12.85
C LYS A 375 21.95 -17.18 11.61
N THR A 376 22.67 -17.74 10.64
CA THR A 376 22.82 -17.11 9.31
C THR A 376 21.56 -17.29 8.47
N ALA A 377 21.43 -16.53 7.39
CA ALA A 377 20.34 -16.66 6.44
C ALA A 377 20.20 -18.10 5.88
N LEU A 378 21.30 -18.81 5.69
CA LEU A 378 21.31 -20.23 5.30
C LEU A 378 20.59 -21.11 6.34
N ALA A 379 20.87 -20.90 7.62
CA ALA A 379 20.25 -21.67 8.70
C ALA A 379 18.75 -21.36 8.83
N VAL A 380 18.35 -20.10 8.59
CA VAL A 380 16.93 -19.71 8.53
C VAL A 380 16.23 -20.39 7.36
N ALA A 381 16.80 -20.35 6.15
CA ALA A 381 16.24 -20.99 4.96
C ALA A 381 16.10 -22.52 5.12
N ALA A 382 17.09 -23.17 5.75
CA ALA A 382 17.06 -24.60 6.04
C ALA A 382 15.94 -24.96 7.02
N ARG A 383 15.78 -24.17 8.10
CA ARG A 383 14.71 -24.37 9.09
C ARG A 383 13.31 -24.19 8.50
N SER A 384 13.13 -23.21 7.62
CA SER A 384 11.84 -22.94 6.95
C SER A 384 11.56 -23.90 5.77
N ASN A 385 12.44 -24.87 5.51
CA ASN A 385 12.33 -25.86 4.45
C ASN A 385 12.25 -25.27 3.02
N HIS A 386 12.96 -24.17 2.76
CA HIS A 386 13.05 -23.57 1.43
C HIS A 386 14.24 -24.13 0.66
N ILE A 387 14.03 -25.27 0.01
CA ILE A 387 15.04 -26.06 -0.73
C ILE A 387 15.80 -25.21 -1.75
N ASN A 388 15.05 -24.52 -2.63
CA ASN A 388 15.65 -23.70 -3.70
C ASN A 388 16.52 -22.58 -3.11
N LEU A 389 16.09 -21.95 -2.03
CA LEU A 389 16.81 -20.85 -1.41
C LEU A 389 18.10 -21.34 -0.72
N VAL A 390 18.07 -22.49 -0.06
CA VAL A 390 19.28 -23.14 0.47
C VAL A 390 20.27 -23.41 -0.64
N ASP A 391 19.81 -23.97 -1.77
CA ASP A 391 20.68 -24.24 -2.92
C ASP A 391 21.28 -22.95 -3.49
N MET A 392 20.50 -21.87 -3.59
CA MET A 392 20.97 -20.57 -4.06
C MET A 392 22.00 -19.96 -3.13
N ILE A 393 21.76 -19.96 -1.81
CA ILE A 393 22.70 -19.40 -0.82
C ILE A 393 24.02 -20.18 -0.85
N ILE A 394 23.99 -21.53 -0.93
CA ILE A 394 25.22 -22.33 -1.00
C ILE A 394 25.97 -22.08 -2.31
N LYS A 395 25.26 -21.96 -3.45
CA LYS A 395 25.87 -21.61 -4.74
C LYS A 395 26.54 -20.23 -4.68
N ALA A 396 25.88 -19.25 -4.07
CA ALA A 396 26.42 -17.90 -3.88
C ALA A 396 27.66 -17.90 -2.98
N ASP A 397 27.63 -18.56 -1.80
CA ASP A 397 28.78 -18.66 -0.89
C ASP A 397 30.01 -19.24 -1.59
N ARG A 398 29.81 -20.30 -2.37
CA ARG A 398 30.88 -20.92 -3.16
C ARG A 398 31.43 -19.97 -4.22
N LEU A 399 30.58 -19.20 -4.88
CA LEU A 399 31.02 -18.21 -5.85
C LEU A 399 31.81 -17.09 -5.18
N TYR A 400 31.32 -16.52 -4.08
CA TYR A 400 32.01 -15.44 -3.37
C TYR A 400 33.39 -15.86 -2.88
N LYS A 401 33.54 -17.10 -2.40
CA LYS A 401 34.84 -17.68 -2.05
C LYS A 401 35.76 -17.79 -3.25
N TRP A 402 35.25 -18.36 -4.35
CA TRP A 402 36.02 -18.47 -5.60
C TRP A 402 36.47 -17.08 -6.10
N GLU A 403 35.59 -16.09 -6.11
CA GLU A 403 35.92 -14.73 -6.51
C GLU A 403 36.99 -14.13 -5.60
N LYS A 404 36.86 -14.25 -4.27
CA LYS A 404 37.85 -13.75 -3.32
C LYS A 404 39.24 -14.34 -3.56
N ASP A 405 39.32 -15.64 -3.86
CA ASP A 405 40.58 -16.34 -4.11
C ASP A 405 41.20 -15.98 -5.48
N HIS A 406 40.38 -15.61 -6.47
CA HIS A 406 40.82 -15.32 -7.84
C HIS A 406 40.95 -13.82 -8.17
N VAL A 407 40.37 -12.92 -7.37
CA VAL A 407 40.53 -11.46 -7.48
C VAL A 407 41.98 -11.04 -7.25
N LEU A 408 42.78 -11.82 -6.51
CA LEU A 408 44.23 -11.61 -6.38
C LEU A 408 45.01 -11.78 -7.71
N CYS A 409 44.37 -12.29 -8.78
CA CYS A 409 45.01 -12.63 -10.05
C CYS A 409 44.33 -12.00 -11.31
N ARG A 410 43.42 -11.03 -11.17
CA ARG A 410 42.61 -10.53 -12.30
C ARG A 410 43.25 -9.36 -13.07
N ASP A 411 43.30 -9.44 -14.41
CA ASP A 411 43.64 -8.31 -15.30
C ASP A 411 42.42 -7.34 -15.34
N PRO A 412 42.59 -6.03 -15.06
CA PRO A 412 41.51 -5.03 -15.06
C PRO A 412 40.76 -4.85 -16.38
N ARG A 413 41.22 -5.48 -17.48
CA ARG A 413 40.72 -5.25 -18.84
C ARG A 413 39.67 -6.25 -19.33
N ASP A 414 39.28 -7.22 -18.52
CA ASP A 414 38.23 -8.18 -18.87
C ASP A 414 36.98 -8.02 -17.97
N PRO A 415 35.99 -7.18 -18.39
CA PRO A 415 34.77 -6.96 -17.63
C PRO A 415 33.78 -8.12 -17.78
N SER A 416 34.18 -9.26 -18.39
CA SER A 416 33.36 -10.48 -18.43
C SER A 416 33.37 -11.22 -17.08
N GLY A 417 33.09 -10.49 -16.01
CA GLY A 417 32.69 -11.08 -14.74
C GLY A 417 31.56 -12.05 -14.98
N LYS A 418 31.78 -13.33 -14.68
CA LYS A 418 30.76 -14.35 -14.81
C LYS A 418 29.62 -14.00 -13.86
N ASN A 419 28.54 -13.42 -14.38
CA ASN A 419 27.38 -13.04 -13.60
C ASN A 419 26.83 -14.27 -12.87
N LEU A 420 26.61 -14.16 -11.56
CA LEU A 420 25.93 -15.19 -10.78
C LEU A 420 24.55 -15.45 -11.41
N THR A 421 24.31 -16.69 -11.84
CA THR A 421 22.99 -17.11 -12.34
C THR A 421 22.58 -18.37 -11.61
N PHE A 422 21.32 -18.46 -11.19
CA PHE A 422 20.80 -19.67 -10.53
C PHE A 422 20.02 -20.59 -11.48
N LYS A 423 19.85 -20.17 -12.74
CA LYS A 423 19.19 -20.92 -13.80
C LYS A 423 19.98 -22.19 -14.14
N GLN A 424 19.27 -23.28 -14.42
CA GLN A 424 19.90 -24.52 -14.85
C GLN A 424 20.42 -24.37 -16.29
N ASP A 425 21.58 -24.96 -16.55
CA ASP A 425 22.18 -24.95 -17.88
C ASP A 425 21.55 -26.07 -18.72
N HIS A 426 20.74 -25.71 -19.70
CA HIS A 426 20.02 -26.66 -20.55
C HIS A 426 20.82 -27.17 -21.75
N ARG A 427 22.12 -26.84 -21.87
CA ARG A 427 22.99 -27.41 -22.91
C ARG A 427 22.96 -28.95 -22.85
N GLN A 428 22.95 -29.60 -24.01
CA GLN A 428 22.78 -31.05 -24.12
C GLN A 428 23.85 -31.85 -23.35
N GLU A 429 25.08 -31.34 -23.31
CA GLU A 429 26.19 -31.91 -22.53
C GLU A 429 25.89 -31.87 -21.01
N MET A 430 25.31 -30.78 -20.52
CA MET A 430 24.90 -30.61 -19.13
C MET A 430 23.71 -31.51 -18.78
N GLN A 431 22.77 -31.71 -19.71
CA GLN A 431 21.65 -32.65 -19.54
C GLN A 431 22.12 -34.10 -19.34
N GLN A 432 23.10 -34.55 -20.12
CA GLN A 432 23.70 -35.87 -19.93
C GLN A 432 24.38 -35.95 -18.56
N PHE A 433 25.05 -34.87 -18.15
CA PHE A 433 25.73 -34.80 -16.85
C PHE A 433 24.74 -34.87 -15.68
N TYR A 434 23.59 -34.17 -15.74
CA TYR A 434 22.54 -34.27 -14.73
C TYR A 434 22.03 -35.70 -14.54
N SER A 435 21.85 -36.45 -15.64
CA SER A 435 21.46 -37.87 -15.57
C SER A 435 22.51 -38.74 -14.89
N VAL A 436 23.79 -38.51 -15.20
CA VAL A 436 24.92 -39.22 -14.56
C VAL A 436 24.97 -38.92 -13.07
N LEU A 437 24.81 -37.66 -12.66
CA LEU A 437 24.80 -37.27 -11.24
C LEU A 437 23.63 -37.88 -10.47
N TRP A 438 22.45 -37.95 -11.08
CA TRP A 438 21.30 -38.65 -10.49
C TRP A 438 21.57 -40.13 -10.29
N GLN A 439 22.13 -40.83 -11.29
CA GLN A 439 22.48 -42.25 -11.16
C GLN A 439 23.55 -42.48 -10.09
N LEU A 440 24.55 -41.60 -10.01
CA LEU A 440 25.58 -41.63 -8.99
C LEU A 440 24.96 -41.53 -7.59
N ALA A 441 24.11 -40.53 -7.35
CA ALA A 441 23.49 -40.32 -6.05
C ALA A 441 22.50 -41.43 -5.64
N SER A 442 21.65 -41.87 -6.57
CA SER A 442 20.57 -42.82 -6.27
C SER A 442 21.00 -44.28 -6.19
N ARG A 443 22.03 -44.69 -6.94
CA ARG A 443 22.41 -46.11 -7.08
C ARG A 443 23.81 -46.47 -6.60
N HIS A 444 24.71 -45.50 -6.50
CA HIS A 444 26.14 -45.78 -6.35
C HIS A 444 26.77 -45.23 -5.08
N LEU A 445 26.26 -44.11 -4.55
CA LEU A 445 26.70 -43.54 -3.27
C LEU A 445 26.05 -44.25 -2.07
N ARG A 446 26.84 -44.44 -1.00
CA ARG A 446 26.37 -44.89 0.32
C ARG A 446 26.01 -43.70 1.23
N PRO A 447 25.27 -43.89 2.33
CA PRO A 447 24.76 -42.78 3.18
C PRO A 447 25.79 -41.78 3.69
N GLN A 448 27.05 -42.18 3.90
CA GLN A 448 28.13 -41.29 4.36
C GLN A 448 29.06 -40.81 3.23
N GLU A 449 28.96 -41.41 2.03
CA GLU A 449 29.88 -41.11 0.92
C GLU A 449 29.61 -39.75 0.29
N TRP A 450 28.35 -39.31 0.23
CA TRP A 450 28.03 -37.97 -0.27
C TRP A 450 28.59 -36.87 0.64
N LYS A 451 28.62 -37.07 1.97
CA LYS A 451 29.26 -36.12 2.90
C LYS A 451 30.77 -36.06 2.69
N LYS A 452 31.41 -37.22 2.51
CA LYS A 452 32.84 -37.29 2.18
C LYS A 452 33.15 -36.53 0.91
N LEU A 453 32.35 -36.71 -0.15
CA LEU A 453 32.47 -35.93 -1.39
C LEU A 453 32.27 -34.43 -1.16
N ALA A 454 31.26 -34.06 -0.39
CA ALA A 454 31.00 -32.66 -0.06
C ALA A 454 32.22 -32.02 0.64
N TYR A 455 32.81 -32.69 1.63
CA TYR A 455 34.01 -32.19 2.30
C TYR A 455 35.25 -32.18 1.39
N CYS A 456 35.40 -33.15 0.48
CA CYS A 456 36.45 -33.13 -0.54
C CYS A 456 36.34 -31.92 -1.48
N TRP A 457 35.13 -31.41 -1.71
CA TRP A 457 34.86 -30.22 -2.51
C TRP A 457 34.60 -28.96 -1.66
N GLU A 458 35.11 -28.94 -0.43
CA GLU A 458 35.11 -27.76 0.44
C GLU A 458 33.72 -27.24 0.82
N PHE A 459 32.71 -28.11 0.85
CA PHE A 459 31.45 -27.75 1.51
C PHE A 459 31.67 -27.63 3.01
N THR A 460 31.16 -26.55 3.62
CA THR A 460 31.24 -26.35 5.06
C THR A 460 30.29 -27.30 5.79
N GLU A 461 30.55 -27.53 7.08
CA GLU A 461 29.62 -28.30 7.92
C GLU A 461 28.21 -27.67 7.93
N ALA A 462 28.12 -26.34 7.88
CA ALA A 462 26.85 -25.62 7.78
C ALA A 462 26.10 -25.96 6.48
N HIS A 463 26.79 -26.07 5.33
CA HIS A 463 26.16 -26.47 4.07
C HIS A 463 25.61 -27.89 4.15
N VAL A 464 26.41 -28.83 4.66
CA VAL A 464 26.01 -30.23 4.78
C VAL A 464 24.79 -30.34 5.71
N ARG A 465 24.82 -29.70 6.89
CA ARG A 465 23.69 -29.68 7.83
C ARG A 465 22.43 -29.05 7.22
N ALA A 466 22.57 -27.96 6.45
CA ALA A 466 21.44 -27.30 5.80
C ALA A 466 20.77 -28.20 4.74
N ILE A 467 21.56 -28.95 3.96
CA ILE A 467 21.04 -29.93 2.99
C ILE A 467 20.34 -31.09 3.71
N GLU A 468 20.92 -31.60 4.80
CA GLU A 468 20.35 -32.72 5.57
C GLU A 468 19.03 -32.40 6.26
N GLN A 469 18.85 -31.15 6.69
CA GLN A 469 17.70 -30.73 7.47
C GLN A 469 16.38 -30.79 6.67
N GLN A 470 16.44 -30.85 5.34
CA GLN A 470 15.27 -30.69 4.47
C GLN A 470 14.53 -31.99 4.13
N TRP A 471 15.16 -33.17 4.25
CA TRP A 471 14.48 -34.45 4.10
C TRP A 471 14.82 -35.46 5.20
N THR A 472 13.78 -36.05 5.77
CA THR A 472 13.87 -37.07 6.82
C THR A 472 13.53 -38.46 6.24
N GLY A 473 14.38 -39.47 6.48
CA GLY A 473 14.14 -40.84 6.05
C GLY A 473 15.41 -41.65 5.78
N ILE A 474 15.31 -42.98 5.75
CA ILE A 474 16.46 -43.90 5.61
C ILE A 474 17.15 -43.78 4.24
N LYS A 475 16.42 -43.31 3.21
CA LYS A 475 16.92 -43.10 1.85
C LYS A 475 17.15 -41.62 1.47
N SER A 476 16.97 -40.67 2.41
CA SER A 476 17.09 -39.24 2.10
C SER A 476 18.50 -38.83 1.65
N TYR A 477 19.52 -39.61 2.00
CA TYR A 477 20.89 -39.43 1.54
C TYR A 477 21.04 -39.42 0.00
N GLN A 478 20.13 -40.07 -0.74
CA GLN A 478 20.13 -40.08 -2.20
C GLN A 478 19.78 -38.69 -2.74
N GLU A 479 18.77 -38.06 -2.17
CA GLU A 479 18.34 -36.70 -2.53
C GLU A 479 19.34 -35.64 -2.04
N HIS A 480 19.86 -35.80 -0.80
CA HIS A 480 20.94 -34.94 -0.29
C HIS A 480 22.18 -34.99 -1.18
N GLY A 481 22.58 -36.20 -1.57
CA GLY A 481 23.71 -36.42 -2.46
C GLY A 481 23.46 -35.82 -3.85
N HIS A 482 22.25 -36.00 -4.40
CA HIS A 482 21.91 -35.42 -5.70
C HIS A 482 21.97 -33.90 -5.67
N ARG A 483 21.35 -33.24 -4.69
CA ARG A 483 21.38 -31.78 -4.57
C ARG A 483 22.79 -31.23 -4.35
N MET A 484 23.57 -31.86 -3.48
CA MET A 484 24.97 -31.49 -3.30
C MET A 484 25.75 -31.55 -4.63
N LEU A 485 25.53 -32.59 -5.43
CA LEU A 485 26.15 -32.71 -6.76
C LEU A 485 25.68 -31.63 -7.73
N LEU A 486 24.40 -31.22 -7.69
CA LEU A 486 23.89 -30.12 -8.52
C LEU A 486 24.51 -28.76 -8.13
N ILE A 487 24.65 -28.50 -6.83
CA ILE A 487 25.32 -27.29 -6.31
C ILE A 487 26.80 -27.30 -6.71
N TRP A 488 27.48 -28.43 -6.55
CA TRP A 488 28.88 -28.60 -6.94
C TRP A 488 29.07 -28.36 -8.44
N LEU A 489 28.22 -28.97 -9.29
CA LEU A 489 28.29 -28.82 -10.74
C LEU A 489 28.13 -27.35 -11.15
N HIS A 490 27.23 -26.60 -10.50
CA HIS A 490 27.07 -25.17 -10.73
C HIS A 490 28.35 -24.39 -10.41
N GLY A 491 29.00 -24.68 -9.29
CA GLY A 491 30.29 -24.07 -8.94
C GLY A 491 31.39 -24.36 -9.96
N VAL A 492 31.53 -25.62 -10.39
CA VAL A 492 32.52 -26.05 -11.40
C VAL A 492 32.26 -25.38 -12.76
N ALA A 493 31.00 -25.33 -13.20
CA ALA A 493 30.60 -24.66 -14.42
C ALA A 493 30.91 -23.15 -14.35
N THR A 494 30.67 -22.53 -13.19
CA THR A 494 30.97 -21.11 -12.96
C THR A 494 32.48 -20.87 -12.92
N ALA A 495 33.29 -21.76 -12.35
CA ALA A 495 34.76 -21.68 -12.42
C ALA A 495 35.30 -21.88 -13.86
N GLY A 496 34.53 -22.49 -14.76
CA GLY A 496 34.96 -22.83 -16.12
C GLY A 496 35.82 -24.10 -16.16
N GLU A 497 35.74 -24.92 -15.12
CA GLU A 497 36.47 -26.17 -15.00
C GLU A 497 35.75 -27.32 -15.74
N ASN A 498 36.49 -28.36 -16.11
CA ASN A 498 35.90 -29.53 -16.75
C ASN A 498 35.21 -30.43 -15.69
N PRO A 499 33.88 -30.59 -15.74
CA PRO A 499 33.15 -31.31 -14.71
C PRO A 499 33.44 -32.82 -14.70
N SER A 500 33.75 -33.42 -15.85
CA SER A 500 34.13 -34.83 -15.91
C SER A 500 35.47 -35.10 -15.20
N LYS A 501 36.43 -34.18 -15.34
CA LYS A 501 37.74 -34.26 -14.67
C LYS A 501 37.59 -34.09 -13.16
N ALA A 502 36.89 -33.03 -12.73
CA ALA A 502 36.69 -32.74 -11.31
C ALA A 502 35.86 -33.84 -10.60
N LEU A 503 34.88 -34.44 -11.28
CA LEU A 503 34.14 -35.59 -10.76
C LEU A 503 35.03 -36.81 -10.56
N PHE A 504 35.92 -37.10 -11.52
CA PHE A 504 36.86 -38.21 -11.42
C PHE A 504 37.79 -38.04 -10.22
N GLU A 505 38.38 -36.86 -10.06
CA GLU A 505 39.27 -36.54 -8.94
C GLU A 505 38.56 -36.67 -7.58
N GLY A 506 37.34 -36.16 -7.45
CA GLY A 506 36.53 -36.31 -6.24
C GLY A 506 36.21 -37.77 -5.89
N LEU A 507 35.86 -38.60 -6.88
CA LEU A 507 35.58 -40.03 -6.67
C LEU A 507 36.84 -40.83 -6.29
N VAL A 508 38.00 -40.47 -6.85
CA VAL A 508 39.28 -41.07 -6.47
C VAL A 508 39.64 -40.68 -5.04
N ALA A 509 39.40 -39.43 -4.64
CA ALA A 509 39.68 -38.93 -3.28
C ALA A 509 38.89 -39.66 -2.19
N ILE A 510 37.64 -40.06 -2.47
CA ILE A 510 36.84 -40.88 -1.53
C ILE A 510 37.13 -42.39 -1.61
N GLY A 511 38.11 -42.82 -2.41
CA GLY A 511 38.50 -44.22 -2.56
C GLY A 511 37.62 -45.04 -3.51
N ARG A 512 36.77 -44.41 -4.32
CA ARG A 512 35.86 -45.07 -5.30
C ARG A 512 36.44 -45.05 -6.72
N ARG A 513 37.67 -45.57 -6.90
CA ARG A 513 38.35 -45.64 -8.20
C ARG A 513 37.57 -46.48 -9.23
N ASP A 514 36.89 -47.52 -8.75
CA ASP A 514 35.99 -48.40 -9.50
C ASP A 514 34.86 -47.61 -10.21
N LEU A 515 34.22 -46.69 -9.48
CA LEU A 515 33.18 -45.83 -10.04
C LEU A 515 33.76 -44.73 -10.93
N ALA A 516 34.90 -44.15 -10.52
CA ALA A 516 35.55 -43.07 -11.27
C ALA A 516 35.90 -43.53 -12.70
N GLU A 517 36.46 -44.73 -12.87
CA GLU A 517 36.77 -45.31 -14.17
C GLU A 517 35.51 -45.67 -14.98
N SER A 518 34.47 -46.18 -14.31
CA SER A 518 33.19 -46.51 -14.95
C SER A 518 32.48 -45.26 -15.51
N ILE A 519 32.47 -44.18 -14.74
CA ILE A 519 31.87 -42.89 -15.14
C ILE A 519 32.71 -42.23 -16.23
N ARG A 520 34.04 -42.27 -16.14
CA ARG A 520 34.94 -41.78 -17.21
C ARG A 520 34.74 -42.52 -18.53
N LYS A 521 34.55 -43.85 -18.50
CA LYS A 521 34.28 -44.65 -19.71
C LYS A 521 32.92 -44.29 -20.33
N LYS A 522 31.89 -44.03 -19.51
CA LYS A 522 30.57 -43.61 -19.99
C LYS A 522 30.54 -42.17 -20.52
N ALA A 523 31.26 -41.24 -19.90
CA ALA A 523 31.33 -39.85 -20.35
C ALA A 523 32.13 -39.68 -21.65
N ASN A 524 33.10 -40.56 -21.92
CA ASN A 524 33.88 -40.57 -23.18
C ASN A 524 33.26 -41.45 -24.28
N ALA A 525 32.17 -42.18 -24.00
CA ALA A 525 31.44 -42.92 -25.03
C ALA A 525 30.56 -41.92 -25.80
N ALA A 526 30.87 -41.69 -27.08
CA ALA A 526 30.12 -40.77 -27.95
C ALA A 526 28.59 -41.01 -27.88
N PRO A 527 27.75 -39.97 -28.07
CA PRO A 527 26.30 -40.15 -28.09
C PRO A 527 25.96 -41.18 -29.16
N ALA A 528 25.38 -42.30 -28.76
CA ALA A 528 24.95 -43.32 -29.70
C ALA A 528 24.00 -42.67 -30.71
N ALA A 529 24.36 -42.72 -31.98
CA ALA A 529 23.50 -42.30 -33.07
C ALA A 529 22.11 -42.92 -32.89
N PRO A 530 21.02 -42.17 -33.16
CA PRO A 530 19.68 -42.73 -33.05
C PRO A 530 19.62 -43.97 -33.93
N ARG A 531 19.30 -45.12 -33.32
CA ARG A 531 19.09 -46.38 -34.05
C ARG A 531 18.03 -46.10 -35.11
N ARG A 532 18.45 -45.97 -36.38
CA ARG A 532 17.54 -46.06 -37.51
C ARG A 532 16.91 -47.45 -37.42
N CYS A 533 15.64 -47.50 -37.03
CA CYS A 533 14.82 -48.66 -37.27
C CYS A 533 14.83 -48.90 -38.79
N MET A 534 15.61 -49.88 -39.26
CA MET A 534 15.34 -50.48 -40.56
C MET A 534 14.09 -51.33 -40.39
N ALA A 535 13.00 -50.88 -40.98
CA ALA A 535 11.87 -51.75 -41.26
C ALA A 535 12.32 -52.80 -42.29
N MET A 536 12.20 -54.07 -41.94
CA MET A 536 11.96 -55.14 -42.91
C MET A 536 10.53 -55.61 -42.75
#